data_AF-A0A3N5MHR1-F1
#
_entry.id   AF-A0A3N5MHR1-F1
#
_cell.length_a   1.000
_cell.length_b   1.000
_cell.length_c   1.000
_cell.angle_alpha   90.00
_cell.angle_beta   90.00
_cell.angle_gamma   90.00
#
_symmetry.space_group_name_H-M   'P 1'
#
loop_
_entity.id
_entity.type
_entity.pdbx_description
1 polymer ?
#
loop_
_entity_poly.entity_id
_entity_poly.type
_entity_poly.pdbx_seq_one_letter_code
_entity_poly.pdbx_strand_id
1 'polypeptide(L)'
;MCIDHKVTCRCGRNTASFNFKDDIMPVEVINKLYCPACSSDITINPETMLTDNGWIIEYDMDVVQFMENKLPHGKNSPEYLFDEGYCTWRGVYPSDHIDSAREREELVKLSKINPKKYLEEFRKWGIERMERLAHEGWRKANEK
;
A
#
# COMPACT_ATOMS: atom_id res chain seq x y z
N MET A 1 13.13 5.69 -12.39
CA MET A 1 11.88 5.23 -13.04
C MET A 1 11.20 4.30 -12.04
N CYS A 2 10.00 4.64 -11.55
CA CYS A 2 9.28 3.81 -10.59
C CYS A 2 8.25 3.01 -11.39
N ILE A 3 8.50 1.70 -11.57
CA ILE A 3 7.60 0.79 -12.29
C ILE A 3 6.33 0.64 -11.44
N ASP A 4 5.17 0.75 -12.09
CA ASP A 4 3.89 0.56 -11.41
C ASP A 4 3.52 -0.92 -11.40
N HIS A 5 3.62 -1.54 -10.24
CA HIS A 5 3.30 -2.96 -10.07
C HIS A 5 1.84 -3.12 -9.67
N LYS A 6 0.98 -3.29 -10.68
CA LYS A 6 -0.46 -3.52 -10.48
C LYS A 6 -0.76 -5.01 -10.35
N VAL A 7 -1.49 -5.36 -9.30
CA VAL A 7 -2.01 -6.71 -9.07
C VAL A 7 -3.54 -6.65 -9.05
N THR A 8 -4.17 -7.57 -9.78
CA THR A 8 -5.63 -7.69 -9.82
C THR A 8 -6.11 -8.65 -8.74
N CYS A 9 -7.23 -8.35 -8.07
CA CYS A 9 -7.82 -9.29 -7.12
C CYS A 9 -8.13 -10.61 -7.83
N ARG A 10 -8.19 -11.70 -7.05
CA ARG A 10 -8.66 -13.01 -7.53
C ARG A 10 -10.03 -12.93 -8.21
N CYS A 11 -10.86 -11.97 -7.81
CA CYS A 11 -12.19 -11.73 -8.34
C CYS A 11 -12.27 -10.96 -9.66
N GLY A 12 -11.15 -10.39 -10.15
CA GLY A 12 -11.11 -9.50 -11.31
C GLY A 12 -11.74 -8.11 -11.15
N ARG A 13 -12.47 -7.83 -10.05
CA ARG A 13 -13.24 -6.58 -9.88
C ARG A 13 -12.40 -5.35 -9.52
N ASN A 14 -11.33 -5.53 -8.75
CA ASN A 14 -10.52 -4.45 -8.23
C ASN A 14 -9.02 -4.74 -8.43
N THR A 15 -8.22 -3.69 -8.47
CA THR A 15 -6.76 -3.75 -8.60
C THR A 15 -6.08 -2.94 -7.51
N ALA A 16 -4.90 -3.37 -7.09
CA ALA A 16 -4.03 -2.63 -6.18
C ALA A 16 -2.68 -2.37 -6.83
N SER A 17 -2.07 -1.22 -6.53
CA SER A 17 -0.67 -0.97 -6.85
C SER A 17 0.21 -1.20 -5.62
N PHE A 18 1.35 -1.83 -5.85
CA PHE A 18 2.33 -2.17 -4.82
C PHE A 18 3.62 -1.39 -4.99
N ASN A 19 4.32 -1.25 -3.87
CA ASN A 19 5.68 -0.76 -3.78
C ASN A 19 6.59 -1.84 -3.19
N PHE A 20 7.75 -2.02 -3.80
CA PHE A 20 8.78 -2.96 -3.40
C PHE A 20 10.03 -2.18 -3.02
N LYS A 21 10.35 -2.11 -1.73
CA LYS A 21 11.51 -1.36 -1.24
C LYS A 21 12.81 -1.91 -1.83
N ASP A 22 13.61 -1.01 -2.40
CA ASP A 22 14.93 -1.26 -3.00
C ASP A 22 14.94 -2.40 -4.04
N ASP A 23 13.78 -2.73 -4.62
CA ASP A 23 13.57 -3.89 -5.51
C ASP A 23 14.12 -5.20 -4.90
N ILE A 24 14.11 -5.29 -3.56
CA ILE A 24 14.58 -6.47 -2.82
C ILE A 24 13.67 -7.65 -3.09
N MET A 25 12.35 -7.42 -3.07
CA MET A 25 11.35 -8.44 -3.32
C MET A 25 10.86 -8.42 -4.78
N PRO A 26 10.75 -9.58 -5.41
CA PRO A 26 10.15 -9.68 -6.75
C PRO A 26 8.61 -9.62 -6.64
N VAL A 27 7.93 -9.34 -7.76
CA VAL A 27 6.46 -9.19 -7.77
C VAL A 27 5.76 -10.51 -7.40
N GLU A 28 6.41 -11.63 -7.72
CA GLU A 28 6.01 -13.00 -7.42
C GLU A 28 5.86 -13.28 -5.93
N VAL A 29 6.39 -12.42 -5.04
CA VAL A 29 6.14 -12.51 -3.60
C VAL A 29 4.65 -12.36 -3.26
N ILE A 30 3.85 -11.75 -4.15
CA ILE A 30 2.40 -11.67 -4.00
C ILE A 30 1.80 -12.90 -4.69
N ASN A 31 1.44 -13.91 -3.89
CA ASN A 31 0.78 -15.10 -4.41
C ASN A 31 -0.64 -14.77 -4.88
N LYS A 32 -1.45 -14.14 -4.01
CA LYS A 32 -2.83 -13.72 -4.34
C LYS A 32 -3.21 -12.44 -3.64
N LEU A 33 -4.17 -11.74 -4.26
CA LEU A 33 -4.77 -10.54 -3.71
C LEU A 33 -6.29 -10.71 -3.65
N TYR A 34 -6.89 -10.32 -2.53
CA TYR A 34 -8.34 -10.34 -2.34
C TYR A 34 -8.82 -8.97 -1.93
N CYS A 35 -9.83 -8.49 -2.63
CA CYS A 35 -10.45 -7.21 -2.33
C CYS A 35 -11.67 -7.39 -1.42
N PRO A 36 -12.24 -6.31 -0.85
CA PRO A 36 -13.42 -6.36 0.01
C PRO A 36 -14.64 -7.08 -0.59
N ALA A 37 -14.73 -7.17 -1.93
CA ALA A 37 -15.82 -7.87 -2.61
C ALA A 37 -15.65 -9.40 -2.66
N CYS A 38 -14.47 -9.93 -2.34
CA CYS A 38 -14.20 -11.38 -2.39
C CYS A 38 -13.39 -11.90 -1.19
N SER A 39 -13.10 -11.05 -0.21
CA SER A 39 -12.36 -11.43 1.00
C SER A 39 -13.24 -12.11 2.05
N SER A 40 -14.57 -11.95 1.99
CA SER A 40 -15.52 -12.53 2.96
C SER A 40 -15.50 -14.05 3.04
N ASP A 41 -15.15 -14.73 1.94
CA ASP A 41 -15.33 -16.17 1.79
C ASP A 41 -14.03 -16.95 2.01
N ILE A 42 -13.03 -16.32 2.65
CA ILE A 42 -11.66 -16.85 2.74
C ILE A 42 -11.27 -17.10 4.19
N THR A 43 -10.74 -18.29 4.43
CA THR A 43 -10.06 -18.62 5.68
C THR A 43 -8.69 -17.96 5.69
N ILE A 44 -8.52 -16.97 6.57
CA ILE A 44 -7.25 -16.23 6.72
C ILE A 44 -6.22 -17.13 7.40
N ASN A 45 -5.05 -17.28 6.77
CA ASN A 45 -3.88 -17.88 7.39
C ASN A 45 -2.88 -16.77 7.78
N PRO A 46 -2.71 -16.44 9.08
CA PRO A 46 -1.81 -15.36 9.50
C PRO A 46 -0.33 -15.64 9.22
N GLU A 47 0.06 -16.88 8.93
CA GLU A 47 1.46 -17.20 8.61
C GLU A 47 1.85 -16.75 7.19
N THR A 48 0.87 -16.59 6.30
CA THR A 48 1.11 -16.24 4.88
C THR A 48 0.27 -15.06 4.40
N MET A 49 -0.72 -14.62 5.19
CA MET A 49 -1.67 -13.58 4.77
C MET A 49 -1.66 -12.40 5.71
N LEU A 50 -1.79 -11.21 5.13
CA LEU A 50 -2.02 -9.96 5.83
C LEU A 50 -3.39 -9.39 5.48
N THR A 51 -4.12 -8.92 6.48
CA THR A 51 -5.37 -8.18 6.27
C THR A 51 -5.16 -6.69 6.50
N ASP A 52 -5.67 -5.86 5.59
CA ASP A 52 -5.68 -4.40 5.74
C ASP A 52 -6.97 -3.81 5.16
N ASN A 53 -7.81 -3.25 6.04
CA ASN A 53 -9.10 -2.62 5.72
C ASN A 53 -9.97 -3.38 4.69
N GLY A 54 -10.19 -4.69 4.93
CA GLY A 54 -11.01 -5.55 4.07
C GLY A 54 -10.28 -6.13 2.85
N TRP A 55 -9.04 -5.70 2.59
CA TRP A 55 -8.14 -6.37 1.65
C TRP A 55 -7.36 -7.47 2.36
N ILE A 56 -7.01 -8.51 1.59
CA ILE A 56 -6.15 -9.59 2.05
C ILE A 56 -5.04 -9.76 1.01
N ILE A 57 -3.78 -9.70 1.46
CA ILE A 57 -2.60 -10.01 0.66
C ILE A 57 -2.12 -11.39 1.11
N GLU A 58 -2.03 -12.34 0.19
CA GLU A 58 -1.42 -13.65 0.40
C GLU A 58 0.00 -13.60 -0.18
N TYR A 59 1.00 -13.72 0.69
CA TYR A 59 2.41 -13.75 0.34
C TYR A 59 2.87 -15.17 0.03
N ASP A 60 3.76 -15.30 -0.95
CA ASP A 60 4.54 -16.51 -1.18
C ASP A 60 5.74 -16.52 -0.23
N MET A 61 5.61 -17.24 0.89
CA MET A 61 6.66 -17.29 1.92
C MET A 61 7.90 -18.06 1.46
N ASP A 62 7.79 -18.92 0.45
CA ASP A 62 8.95 -19.62 -0.12
C ASP A 62 9.81 -18.63 -0.91
N VAL A 63 9.18 -17.71 -1.67
CA VAL A 63 9.87 -16.59 -2.33
C VAL A 63 10.54 -15.68 -1.30
N VAL A 64 9.85 -15.37 -0.20
CA VAL A 64 10.41 -14.55 0.90
C VAL A 64 11.65 -15.21 1.49
N GLN A 65 11.58 -16.51 1.76
CA GLN A 65 12.69 -17.29 2.30
C GLN A 65 13.87 -17.34 1.33
N PHE A 66 13.61 -17.47 0.02
CA PHE A 66 14.67 -17.42 -0.98
C PHE A 66 15.42 -16.07 -0.99
N MET A 67 14.72 -14.99 -0.65
CA MET A 67 15.27 -13.63 -0.58
C MET A 67 15.80 -13.25 0.81
N GLU A 68 15.80 -14.17 1.78
CA GLU A 68 16.14 -13.92 3.20
C GLU A 68 17.52 -13.29 3.38
N ASN A 69 18.51 -13.66 2.55
CA ASN A 69 19.87 -13.09 2.61
C ASN A 69 19.92 -11.59 2.26
N LYS A 70 18.89 -11.05 1.62
CA LYS A 70 18.77 -9.62 1.32
C LYS A 70 17.97 -8.85 2.37
N LEU A 71 17.32 -9.57 3.29
CA LEU A 71 16.58 -8.98 4.39
C LEU A 71 17.47 -8.89 5.65
N PRO A 72 17.21 -7.91 6.53
CA PRO A 72 17.76 -7.93 7.88
C PRO A 72 17.43 -9.25 8.57
N HIS A 73 18.38 -9.80 9.34
CA HIS A 73 18.17 -11.07 10.07
C HIS A 73 16.98 -10.96 11.03
N GLY A 74 15.99 -11.83 10.88
CA GLY A 74 14.77 -11.82 11.69
C GLY A 74 13.67 -12.73 11.15
N LYS A 75 12.53 -12.77 11.83
CA LYS A 75 11.35 -13.53 11.37
C LYS A 75 10.62 -12.72 10.30
N ASN A 76 10.70 -13.18 9.05
CA ASN A 76 10.00 -12.57 7.93
C ASN A 76 8.53 -13.00 7.96
N SER A 77 7.65 -12.16 8.50
CA SER A 77 6.18 -12.37 8.51
C SER A 77 5.48 -11.48 7.47
N PRO A 78 4.23 -11.79 7.09
CA PRO A 78 3.40 -10.92 6.25
C PRO A 78 3.34 -9.47 6.75
N GLU A 79 3.18 -9.27 8.07
CA GLU A 79 3.20 -7.94 8.70
C GLU A 79 4.56 -7.27 8.51
N TYR A 80 5.66 -7.98 8.77
CA TYR A 80 7.00 -7.43 8.62
C TYR A 80 7.27 -6.97 7.18
N LEU A 81 6.87 -7.77 6.18
CA LEU A 81 7.03 -7.43 4.77
C LEU A 81 6.28 -6.15 4.39
N PHE A 82 5.10 -5.96 4.96
CA PHE A 82 4.26 -4.82 4.68
C PHE A 82 4.72 -3.56 5.42
N ASP A 83 4.95 -3.67 6.73
CA ASP A 83 5.25 -2.55 7.64
C ASP A 83 6.66 -1.98 7.35
N GLU A 84 7.63 -2.83 6.98
CA GLU A 84 8.97 -2.36 6.58
C GLU A 84 9.07 -1.92 5.11
N GLY A 85 7.97 -2.06 4.36
CA GLY A 85 7.84 -1.62 2.98
C GLY A 85 8.44 -2.54 1.93
N TYR A 86 8.89 -3.75 2.28
CA TYR A 86 9.42 -4.73 1.33
C TYR A 86 8.40 -5.16 0.28
N CYS A 87 7.12 -5.28 0.67
CA CYS A 87 6.00 -5.43 -0.25
C CYS A 87 4.72 -4.87 0.40
N THR A 88 4.37 -3.64 0.03
CA THR A 88 3.29 -2.86 0.64
C THR A 88 2.51 -2.09 -0.42
N TRP A 89 1.41 -1.42 -0.04
CA TRP A 89 0.68 -0.54 -0.95
C TRP A 89 1.56 0.58 -1.51
N ARG A 90 1.32 0.94 -2.76
CA ARG A 90 1.87 2.16 -3.36
C ARG A 90 1.07 3.36 -2.89
N GLY A 91 1.58 4.00 -1.83
CA GLY A 91 0.87 5.01 -1.05
C GLY A 91 0.32 4.41 0.24
N VAL A 92 -0.82 4.90 0.72
CA VAL A 92 -1.45 4.46 1.99
C VAL A 92 -2.39 3.26 1.81
N TYR A 93 -3.06 3.17 0.66
CA TYR A 93 -4.05 2.12 0.33
C TYR A 93 -3.95 1.73 -1.16
N PRO A 94 -4.65 0.67 -1.62
CA PRO A 94 -4.48 0.07 -2.96
C PRO A 94 -4.41 1.00 -4.18
N SER A 95 -5.15 2.11 -4.19
CA SER A 95 -5.17 3.08 -5.30
C SER A 95 -4.65 4.47 -4.93
N ASP A 96 -4.03 4.63 -3.76
CA ASP A 96 -3.67 5.94 -3.18
C ASP A 96 -2.77 6.77 -4.09
N HIS A 97 -1.79 6.17 -4.76
CA HIS A 97 -0.92 6.90 -5.68
C HIS A 97 -1.69 7.56 -6.85
N ILE A 98 -2.82 6.99 -7.29
CA ILE A 98 -3.67 7.56 -8.34
C ILE A 98 -4.53 8.68 -7.76
N ASP A 99 -5.20 8.40 -6.65
CA ASP A 99 -6.13 9.34 -6.02
C ASP A 99 -5.39 10.58 -5.51
N SER A 100 -4.25 10.40 -4.84
CA SER A 100 -3.40 11.49 -4.36
C SER A 100 -2.78 12.31 -5.49
N ALA A 101 -2.47 11.70 -6.64
CA ALA A 101 -2.02 12.46 -7.81
C ALA A 101 -3.13 13.38 -8.32
N ARG A 102 -4.35 12.85 -8.51
CA ARG A 102 -5.52 13.62 -8.94
C ARG A 102 -5.88 14.74 -7.96
N GLU A 103 -5.89 14.45 -6.65
CA GLU A 103 -6.18 15.44 -5.62
C GLU A 103 -5.14 16.58 -5.62
N ARG A 104 -3.85 16.25 -5.78
CA ARG A 104 -2.79 17.26 -5.81
C ARG A 104 -2.78 18.09 -7.09
N GLU A 105 -3.18 17.54 -8.24
CA GLU A 105 -3.30 18.31 -9.48
C GLU A 105 -4.26 19.50 -9.33
N GLU A 106 -5.35 19.33 -8.59
CA GLU A 106 -6.28 20.43 -8.26
C GLU A 106 -5.62 21.48 -7.37
N LEU A 107 -4.85 21.07 -6.35
CA LEU A 107 -4.14 21.98 -5.46
C LEU A 107 -3.02 22.76 -6.17
N VAL A 108 -2.31 22.12 -7.11
CA VAL A 108 -1.23 22.74 -7.87
C VAL A 108 -1.74 23.91 -8.72
N LYS A 109 -3.02 23.94 -9.12
CA LYS A 109 -3.60 25.10 -9.81
C LYS A 109 -3.52 26.38 -8.96
N LEU A 110 -3.61 26.26 -7.63
CA LEU A 110 -3.47 27.39 -6.69
C LEU A 110 -2.03 27.92 -6.60
N SER A 111 -1.02 27.05 -6.81
CA SER A 111 0.40 27.44 -6.73
C SER A 111 0.76 28.57 -7.71
N LYS A 112 0.10 28.60 -8.88
CA LYS A 112 0.33 29.62 -9.92
C LYS A 112 -0.27 30.98 -9.58
N ILE A 113 -1.22 31.03 -8.64
CA ILE A 113 -1.98 32.23 -8.30
C ILE A 113 -1.49 32.82 -6.97
N ASN A 114 -1.31 31.97 -5.94
CA ASN A 114 -0.90 32.38 -4.61
C ASN A 114 -0.05 31.28 -3.93
N PRO A 115 1.29 31.36 -4.05
CA PRO A 115 2.20 30.34 -3.52
C PRO A 115 2.13 30.13 -2.00
N LYS A 116 1.89 31.20 -1.22
CA LYS A 116 1.76 31.09 0.24
C LYS A 116 0.50 30.32 0.63
N LYS A 117 -0.64 30.70 0.04
CA LYS A 117 -1.91 30.01 0.26
C LYS A 117 -1.86 28.57 -0.22
N TYR A 118 -1.19 28.30 -1.33
CA TYR A 118 -0.95 26.93 -1.80
C TYR A 118 -0.24 26.06 -0.74
N LEU A 119 0.83 26.57 -0.13
CA LEU A 119 1.56 25.81 0.89
C LEU A 119 0.70 25.50 2.12
N GLU A 120 -0.12 26.47 2.55
CA GLU A 120 -1.07 26.32 3.67
C GLU A 120 -2.13 25.25 3.37
N GLU A 121 -2.81 25.37 2.22
CA GLU A 121 -3.85 24.41 1.81
C GLU A 121 -3.28 23.01 1.55
N PHE A 122 -2.07 22.92 0.98
CA PHE A 122 -1.41 21.64 0.74
C PHE A 122 -1.06 20.92 2.05
N ARG A 123 -0.54 21.65 3.04
CA ARG A 123 -0.28 21.10 4.38
C ARG A 123 -1.56 20.64 5.06
N LYS A 124 -2.60 21.48 5.01
CA LYS A 124 -3.91 21.16 5.58
C LYS A 124 -4.51 19.91 4.95
N TRP A 125 -4.52 19.84 3.62
CA TRP A 125 -4.96 18.65 2.87
C TRP A 125 -4.21 17.39 3.30
N GLY A 126 -2.88 17.46 3.45
CA GLY A 126 -2.09 16.30 3.87
C GLY A 126 -2.48 15.79 5.26
N ILE A 127 -2.66 16.70 6.22
CA ILE A 127 -3.07 16.35 7.60
C ILE A 127 -4.47 15.74 7.60
N GLU A 128 -5.45 16.46 7.03
CA GLU A 128 -6.86 16.00 7.02
C GLU A 128 -7.02 14.66 6.28
N ARG A 129 -6.25 14.46 5.19
CA ARG A 129 -6.22 13.20 4.46
C ARG A 129 -5.72 12.06 5.33
N MET A 130 -4.57 12.23 5.99
CA MET A 130 -3.99 11.17 6.83
C MET A 130 -4.87 10.87 8.05
N GLU A 131 -5.45 11.89 8.69
CA GLU A 131 -6.42 11.72 9.79
C GLU A 131 -7.63 10.90 9.33
N ARG A 132 -8.23 11.24 8.18
CA ARG A 132 -9.34 10.47 7.61
C ARG A 132 -8.96 9.02 7.34
N LEU A 133 -7.81 8.78 6.70
CA LEU A 133 -7.36 7.42 6.38
C LEU A 133 -7.04 6.59 7.63
N ALA A 134 -6.52 7.23 8.68
CA ALA A 134 -6.32 6.58 9.98
C ALA A 134 -7.67 6.19 10.61
N HIS A 135 -8.66 7.08 10.57
CA HIS A 135 -10.03 6.80 11.02
C HIS A 135 -10.72 5.67 10.23
N GLU A 136 -10.43 5.53 8.94
CA GLU A 136 -10.89 4.42 8.10
C GLU A 136 -10.19 3.09 8.43
N GLY A 137 -9.13 3.10 9.23
CA GLY A 137 -8.43 1.91 9.69
C GLY A 137 -7.30 1.42 8.77
N TRP A 138 -6.82 2.26 7.85
CA TRP A 138 -5.68 1.90 7.00
C TRP A 138 -4.40 1.76 7.82
N ARG A 139 -3.71 0.61 7.69
CA ARG A 139 -2.53 0.29 8.48
C ARG A 139 -1.42 1.35 8.39
N LYS A 140 -1.05 1.75 7.18
CA LYS A 140 0.00 2.76 6.91
C LYS A 140 -0.36 4.18 7.35
N ALA A 141 -1.64 4.47 7.58
CA ALA A 141 -2.07 5.75 8.11
C ALA A 141 -1.91 5.84 9.64
N ASN A 142 -1.76 4.69 10.30
CA ASN A 142 -1.60 4.59 11.74
C ASN A 142 -0.13 4.41 12.19
N GLU A 143 0.80 4.25 11.25
CA GLU A 143 2.24 4.24 11.50
C GLU A 143 2.69 5.65 11.93
N LYS A 144 3.22 5.77 13.16
CA LYS A 144 3.72 7.02 13.76
C LYS A 144 5.23 7.06 13.78
#